data_AF-A0A1Q7WGW3-F1
#
_entry.id   AF-A0A1Q7WGW3-F1
#
_cell.length_a   1.000
_cell.length_b   1.000
_cell.length_c   1.000
_cell.angle_alpha   90.00
_cell.angle_beta   90.00
_cell.angle_gamma   90.00
#
_symmetry.space_group_name_H-M   'P 1'
#
loop_
_entity.id
_entity.type
_entity.pdbx_description
1 polymer ?
#
loop_
_entity_poly.entity_id
_entity_poly.type
_entity_poly.pdbx_seq_one_letter_code
_entity_poly.pdbx_strand_id
1 'polypeptide(L)'
;MGQLLILLAVALVAAALAWGVAVLLLGRDPGLEPAEPDGRAVPLPTARPLTESDVNMLRFDTGARGYRMVQVDQALRRAAYDIGYKEELINVLEAEVAALREGRTEDAETLRRAREAAQRPRSGEPVDAPPEPDDAVDNDVPADKPGPVEISDEEAEAAADDEPVPSGARKGTAGAEPADGEK
;
A
#
# COMPACT_ATOMS: atom_id res chain seq x y z
N MET A 1 -4.81 54.08 -45.24
CA MET A 1 -5.67 53.44 -44.22
C MET A 1 -5.15 52.05 -43.83
N GLY A 2 -5.04 51.09 -44.75
CA GLY A 2 -4.59 49.72 -44.43
C GLY A 2 -3.19 49.60 -43.79
N GLN A 3 -2.22 50.41 -44.24
CA GLN A 3 -0.87 50.40 -43.66
C GLN A 3 -0.83 50.80 -42.18
N LEU A 4 -1.70 51.73 -41.76
CA LEU A 4 -1.81 52.14 -40.36
C LEU A 4 -2.43 51.03 -39.51
N LEU A 5 -3.39 50.28 -40.06
CA LEU A 5 -3.99 49.13 -39.39
C LEU A 5 -2.98 47.99 -39.19
N ILE A 6 -2.13 47.71 -40.19
CA ILE A 6 -1.07 46.70 -40.09
C ILE A 6 -0.05 47.09 -39.03
N LEU A 7 0.43 48.35 -39.03
CA LEU A 7 1.38 48.83 -38.03
C LEU A 7 0.80 48.75 -36.61
N LEU A 8 -0.47 49.10 -36.44
CA LEU A 8 -1.15 49.02 -35.16
C LEU A 8 -1.31 47.56 -34.68
N ALA A 9 -1.66 46.64 -35.57
CA ALA A 9 -1.76 45.22 -35.24
C ALA A 9 -0.40 44.64 -34.80
N VAL A 10 0.68 44.96 -35.53
CA VAL A 10 2.04 44.50 -35.18
C VAL A 10 2.47 45.07 -33.83
N ALA A 11 2.21 46.35 -33.57
CA ALA A 11 2.53 46.98 -32.29
C ALA A 11 1.79 46.31 -31.11
N LEU A 12 0.52 45.97 -31.29
CA LEU A 12 -0.26 45.27 -30.26
C LEU A 12 0.25 43.86 -30.01
N VAL A 13 0.62 43.10 -31.05
CA VAL A 13 1.18 41.76 -30.89
C VAL A 13 2.53 41.81 -30.17
N ALA A 14 3.39 42.75 -30.56
CA ALA A 14 4.68 42.94 -29.91
C ALA A 14 4.52 43.35 -28.44
N ALA A 15 3.57 44.25 -28.13
CA ALA A 15 3.25 44.64 -26.76
C ALA A 15 2.69 43.47 -25.95
N ALA A 16 1.81 42.66 -26.53
CA ALA A 16 1.26 41.48 -25.87
C ALA A 16 2.33 40.42 -25.58
N LEU A 17 3.25 40.17 -26.51
CA LEU A 17 4.39 39.27 -26.31
C LEU A 17 5.35 39.80 -25.23
N ALA A 18 5.72 41.08 -25.31
CA ALA A 18 6.60 41.70 -24.33
C ALA A 18 5.96 41.71 -22.93
N TRP A 19 4.65 41.99 -22.86
CA TRP A 19 3.89 41.93 -21.62
C TRP A 19 3.79 40.50 -21.09
N GLY A 20 3.53 39.50 -21.95
CA GLY A 20 3.51 38.09 -21.56
C GLY A 20 4.87 37.62 -21.01
N VAL A 21 5.97 38.01 -21.65
CA VAL A 21 7.33 37.73 -21.15
C VAL A 21 7.59 38.47 -19.84
N ALA A 22 7.19 39.74 -19.72
CA ALA A 22 7.34 40.49 -18.48
C ALA A 22 6.52 39.88 -17.34
N VAL A 23 5.30 39.40 -17.60
CA VAL A 23 4.49 38.67 -16.62
C VAL A 23 5.09 37.31 -16.31
N LEU A 24 5.74 36.62 -17.24
CA LEU A 24 6.41 35.35 -16.95
C LEU A 24 7.68 35.54 -16.11
N LEU A 25 8.43 36.62 -16.34
CA LEU A 25 9.68 36.92 -15.63
C LEU A 25 9.45 37.64 -14.30
N LEU A 26 8.46 38.51 -14.25
CA LEU A 26 8.16 39.41 -13.12
C LEU A 26 6.88 39.01 -12.37
N GLY A 27 6.08 38.12 -12.96
CA GLY A 27 5.02 37.42 -12.27
C GLY A 27 5.65 36.61 -11.17
N ARG A 28 5.66 37.22 -10.00
CA ARG A 28 5.81 36.60 -8.71
C ARG A 28 4.99 35.31 -8.77
N ASP A 29 5.69 34.19 -8.90
CA ASP A 29 5.13 32.91 -8.48
C ASP A 29 4.56 33.20 -7.09
N PRO A 30 3.23 33.10 -6.86
CA PRO A 30 2.68 33.21 -5.52
C PRO A 30 3.30 32.02 -4.81
N GLY A 31 4.45 32.29 -4.19
CA GLY A 31 5.45 31.29 -3.94
C GLY A 31 4.78 30.13 -3.27
N LEU A 32 4.98 28.92 -3.80
CA LEU A 32 4.76 27.74 -2.99
C LEU A 32 5.38 28.08 -1.64
N GLU A 33 4.54 28.14 -0.59
CA GLU A 33 5.02 28.16 0.79
C GLU A 33 6.20 27.20 0.82
N PRO A 34 7.36 27.58 1.39
CA PRO A 34 8.50 26.68 1.46
C PRO A 34 7.96 25.35 1.94
N ALA A 35 7.88 24.37 1.04
CA ALA A 35 7.34 23.09 1.40
C ALA A 35 8.26 22.63 2.51
N GLU A 36 7.72 22.51 3.72
CA GLU A 36 8.46 22.08 4.89
C GLU A 36 9.29 20.90 4.41
N PRO A 37 10.64 20.99 4.41
CA PRO A 37 11.47 20.05 3.68
C PRO A 37 11.03 18.66 4.08
N ASP A 38 10.56 17.87 3.10
CA ASP A 38 10.00 16.53 3.31
C ASP A 38 10.79 15.88 4.44
N GLY A 39 10.13 15.70 5.59
CA GLY A 39 10.84 15.48 6.85
C GLY A 39 11.84 14.34 6.66
N ARG A 40 13.12 14.60 7.01
CA ARG A 40 14.24 13.68 6.77
C ARG A 40 13.84 12.22 6.98
N ALA A 41 14.22 11.35 6.04
CA ALA A 41 14.03 9.92 6.19
C ALA A 41 14.40 9.44 7.60
N VAL A 42 13.48 8.70 8.20
CA VAL A 42 13.64 8.10 9.52
C VAL A 42 13.97 6.63 9.26
N PRO A 43 15.25 6.21 9.37
CA PRO A 43 15.61 4.83 9.06
C PRO A 43 15.12 3.87 10.15
N LEU A 44 15.00 2.60 9.77
CA LEU A 44 14.70 1.54 10.72
C LEU A 44 15.86 1.31 11.71
N PRO A 45 15.56 0.94 12.98
CA PRO A 45 16.59 0.53 13.93
C PRO A 45 17.40 -0.67 13.43
N THR A 46 18.72 -0.61 13.54
CA THR A 46 19.62 -1.71 13.16
C THR A 46 20.23 -2.47 14.34
N ALA A 47 20.17 -1.88 15.55
CA ALA A 47 20.79 -2.42 16.74
C ALA A 47 19.89 -3.36 17.56
N ARG A 48 18.59 -3.46 17.20
CA ARG A 48 17.61 -4.30 17.89
C ARG A 48 16.60 -4.90 16.91
N PRO A 49 15.87 -5.96 17.29
CA PRO A 49 14.72 -6.43 16.52
C PRO A 49 13.69 -5.33 16.28
N LEU A 50 13.07 -5.38 15.11
CA LEU A 50 12.01 -4.45 14.71
C LEU A 50 10.72 -4.75 15.46
N THR A 51 10.04 -3.69 15.90
CA THR A 51 8.68 -3.76 16.42
C THR A 51 7.69 -3.20 15.39
N GLU A 52 6.41 -3.46 15.61
CA GLU A 52 5.33 -2.90 14.77
C GLU A 52 5.41 -1.36 14.70
N SER A 53 5.69 -0.71 15.84
CA SER A 53 5.80 0.75 15.91
C SER A 53 6.95 1.32 15.08
N ASP A 54 8.05 0.58 14.93
CA ASP A 54 9.21 1.06 14.16
C ASP A 54 8.86 1.18 12.67
N VAL A 55 8.08 0.23 12.15
CA VAL A 55 7.62 0.23 10.76
C VAL A 55 6.60 1.35 10.54
N ASN A 56 5.73 1.61 11.51
CA ASN A 56 4.73 2.69 11.43
C ASN A 56 5.36 4.09 11.48
N MET A 57 6.54 4.24 12.08
CA MET A 57 7.27 5.51 12.18
C MET A 57 8.27 5.75 11.04
N LEU A 58 8.47 4.75 10.17
CA LEU A 58 9.39 4.80 9.03
C LEU A 58 8.98 5.91 8.06
N ARG A 59 9.97 6.70 7.63
CA ARG A 59 9.79 7.73 6.60
C ARG A 59 10.83 7.58 5.51
N PHE A 60 10.39 7.67 4.26
CA PHE A 60 11.23 7.58 3.09
C PHE A 60 11.42 8.95 2.45
N ASP A 61 12.60 9.19 1.89
CA ASP A 61 12.84 10.33 1.00
C ASP A 61 12.16 10.08 -0.36
N THR A 62 11.71 11.16 -1.00
CA THR A 62 11.07 11.10 -2.33
C THR A 62 12.12 11.25 -3.44
N GLY A 63 11.88 10.62 -4.59
CA GLY A 63 12.78 10.65 -5.74
C GLY A 63 12.01 10.73 -7.07
N ALA A 64 12.68 11.15 -8.15
CA ALA A 64 12.06 11.35 -9.47
C ALA A 64 11.40 10.09 -10.07
N ARG A 65 11.80 8.91 -9.58
CA ARG A 65 11.13 7.63 -9.82
C ARG A 65 11.05 6.88 -8.50
N GLY A 66 9.95 6.19 -8.28
CA GLY A 66 9.74 5.40 -7.06
C GLY A 66 8.59 4.41 -7.22
N TYR A 67 8.43 3.55 -6.22
CA TYR A 67 7.26 2.71 -6.09
C TYR A 67 6.00 3.55 -5.83
N ARG A 68 4.83 2.98 -6.12
CA ARG A 68 3.56 3.61 -5.78
C ARG A 68 3.41 3.63 -4.26
N MET A 69 3.36 4.82 -3.66
CA MET A 69 3.28 4.99 -2.20
C MET A 69 2.14 4.17 -1.58
N VAL A 70 0.95 4.19 -2.20
CA VAL A 70 -0.22 3.42 -1.74
C VAL A 70 0.07 1.91 -1.65
N GLN A 71 0.79 1.33 -2.61
CA GLN A 71 1.12 -0.09 -2.62
C GLN A 71 2.19 -0.41 -1.57
N VAL A 72 3.17 0.48 -1.42
CA VAL A 72 4.22 0.35 -0.40
C VAL A 72 3.60 0.45 0.99
N ASP A 73 2.74 1.43 1.24
CA ASP A 73 2.07 1.63 2.53
C ASP A 73 1.19 0.45 2.88
N GLN A 74 0.47 -0.12 1.91
CA GLN A 74 -0.31 -1.33 2.12
C GLN A 74 0.58 -2.52 2.49
N ALA A 75 1.69 -2.71 1.78
CA ALA A 75 2.64 -3.79 2.08
C ALA A 75 3.31 -3.59 3.45
N LEU A 76 3.70 -2.37 3.80
CA LEU A 76 4.30 -2.04 5.08
C LEU A 76 3.31 -2.18 6.23
N ARG A 77 2.05 -1.79 6.06
CA ARG A 77 1.01 -2.00 7.07
C ARG A 77 0.77 -3.47 7.32
N ARG A 78 0.76 -4.28 6.25
CA ARG A 78 0.67 -5.75 6.38
C ARG A 78 1.88 -6.32 7.11
N ALA A 79 3.09 -5.87 6.75
CA ALA A 79 4.32 -6.32 7.38
C ALA A 79 4.40 -5.90 8.86
N ALA A 80 3.99 -4.68 9.21
CA ALA A 80 3.94 -4.18 10.58
C ALA A 80 3.01 -5.04 11.45
N TYR A 81 1.82 -5.35 10.95
CA TYR A 81 0.90 -6.28 11.60
C TYR A 81 1.51 -7.67 11.80
N ASP A 82 2.15 -8.22 10.77
CA ASP A 82 2.79 -9.54 10.85
C ASP A 82 3.97 -9.55 11.83
N ILE A 83 4.67 -8.44 12.01
CA ILE A 83 5.72 -8.26 13.03
C ILE A 83 5.10 -8.25 14.42
N GLY A 84 4.10 -7.39 14.68
CA GLY A 84 3.43 -7.31 15.98
C GLY A 84 2.79 -8.65 16.38
N TYR A 85 2.15 -9.34 15.42
CA TYR A 85 1.62 -10.68 15.63
C TYR A 85 2.70 -11.70 16.06
N LYS A 86 3.86 -11.69 15.39
CA LYS A 86 4.97 -12.59 15.74
C LYS A 86 5.62 -12.23 17.08
N GLU A 87 5.73 -10.94 17.40
CA GLU A 87 6.24 -10.46 18.68
C GLU A 87 5.38 -11.00 19.84
N GLU A 88 4.06 -10.87 19.73
CA GLU A 88 3.14 -11.42 20.73
C GLU A 88 3.21 -12.95 20.82
N LEU A 89 3.33 -13.63 19.67
CA LEU A 89 3.48 -15.08 19.62
C LEU A 89 4.75 -15.56 20.32
N ILE A 90 5.85 -14.81 20.18
CA ILE A 90 7.12 -15.08 20.87
C ILE A 90 6.95 -14.85 22.37
N ASN A 91 6.30 -13.76 22.80
CA ASN A 91 6.05 -13.48 24.21
C ASN A 91 5.26 -14.61 24.88
N VAL A 92 4.21 -15.11 24.22
CA VAL A 92 3.41 -16.24 24.70
C VAL A 92 4.27 -17.52 24.79
N LEU A 93 5.11 -17.78 23.79
CA LEU A 93 6.00 -18.94 23.79
C LEU A 93 7.05 -18.85 24.90
N GLU A 94 7.62 -17.68 25.14
CA GLU A 94 8.57 -17.45 26.23
C GLU A 94 7.91 -17.66 27.61
N ALA A 95 6.67 -17.18 27.77
CA ALA A 95 5.88 -17.44 28.97
C ALA A 95 5.55 -18.93 29.16
N GLU A 96 5.25 -19.65 28.08
CA GLU A 96 5.04 -21.11 28.10
C GLU A 96 6.30 -21.83 28.57
N VAL A 97 7.46 -21.48 28.02
CA VAL A 97 8.76 -22.05 28.41
C VAL A 97 9.10 -21.74 29.87
N ALA A 98 8.82 -20.51 30.34
CA ALA A 98 9.01 -20.13 31.73
C ALA A 98 8.12 -20.97 32.68
N ALA A 99 6.83 -21.12 32.36
CA ALA A 99 5.90 -21.92 33.15
C ALA A 99 6.34 -23.40 33.23
N LEU A 100 6.82 -23.98 32.12
CA LEU A 100 7.35 -25.35 32.10
C LEU A 100 8.60 -25.50 32.98
N ARG A 101 9.50 -24.52 32.97
CA ARG A 101 10.71 -24.53 33.82
C ARG A 101 10.37 -24.46 35.31
N GLU A 102 9.27 -23.81 35.66
CA GLU A 102 8.75 -23.69 37.02
C GLU A 102 7.88 -24.89 37.44
N GLY A 103 7.60 -25.83 36.53
CA GLY A 103 6.74 -26.99 36.79
C GLY A 103 5.24 -26.69 36.74
N ARG A 104 4.83 -25.50 36.29
CA ARG A 104 3.42 -25.09 36.10
C ARG A 104 2.87 -25.62 34.77
N THR A 105 2.64 -26.93 34.72
CA THR A 105 2.23 -27.62 33.49
C THR A 105 0.85 -27.20 32.98
N GLU A 106 -0.09 -26.88 33.88
CA GLU A 106 -1.43 -26.42 33.51
C GLU A 106 -1.37 -25.06 32.79
N ASP A 107 -0.64 -24.09 33.35
CA ASP A 107 -0.46 -22.77 32.76
C ASP A 107 0.22 -22.86 31.39
N ALA A 108 1.27 -23.68 31.27
CA ALA A 108 1.93 -23.93 29.99
C ALA A 108 0.95 -24.51 28.95
N GLU A 109 0.06 -25.43 29.35
CA GLU A 109 -0.97 -25.98 28.47
C GLU A 109 -1.93 -24.90 27.97
N THR A 110 -2.33 -23.97 28.84
CA THR A 110 -3.23 -22.88 28.46
C THR A 110 -2.59 -21.94 27.43
N LEU A 111 -1.34 -21.56 27.65
CA LEU A 111 -0.57 -20.71 26.73
C LEU A 111 -0.34 -21.40 25.38
N ARG A 112 -0.01 -22.70 25.40
CA ARG A 112 0.14 -23.51 24.20
C ARG A 112 -1.14 -23.54 23.36
N ARG A 113 -2.29 -23.81 23.99
CA ARG A 113 -3.59 -23.82 23.32
C ARG A 113 -3.95 -22.46 22.75
N ALA A 114 -3.69 -21.37 23.48
CA ALA A 114 -3.92 -20.01 23.00
C ALA A 114 -3.06 -19.68 21.77
N ARG A 115 -1.77 -20.03 21.81
CA ARG A 115 -0.82 -19.89 20.70
C ARG A 115 -1.27 -20.66 19.46
N GLU A 116 -1.64 -21.93 19.61
CA GLU A 116 -2.12 -22.77 18.51
C GLU A 116 -3.43 -22.26 17.92
N ALA A 117 -4.35 -21.76 18.74
CA ALA A 117 -5.58 -21.13 18.27
C ALA A 117 -5.29 -19.86 17.46
N ALA A 118 -4.34 -19.03 17.91
CA ALA A 118 -3.93 -17.81 17.20
C ALA A 118 -3.22 -18.08 15.87
N GLN A 119 -2.54 -19.23 15.73
CA GLN A 119 -1.83 -19.63 14.50
C GLN A 119 -2.73 -20.29 13.46
N ARG A 120 -3.91 -20.79 13.86
CA ARG A 120 -4.84 -21.36 12.90
C ARG A 120 -5.27 -20.29 11.90
N PRO A 121 -5.14 -20.54 10.59
CA PRO A 121 -5.71 -19.65 9.59
C PRO A 121 -7.18 -19.44 9.92
N ARG A 122 -7.63 -18.18 10.00
CA ARG A 122 -9.06 -17.91 10.00
C ARG A 122 -9.56 -18.35 8.62
N SER A 123 -10.13 -19.55 8.56
CA SER A 123 -10.97 -19.96 7.43
C SER A 123 -12.00 -18.84 7.27
N GLY A 124 -12.04 -18.22 6.09
CA GLY A 124 -12.78 -16.98 5.84
C GLY A 124 -14.25 -17.09 6.22
N GLU A 125 -14.55 -16.76 7.46
CA GLU A 125 -15.90 -16.42 7.88
C GLU A 125 -16.09 -14.96 7.45
N PRO A 126 -17.15 -14.67 6.67
CA PRO A 126 -17.40 -13.30 6.24
C PRO A 126 -17.46 -12.45 7.51
N VAL A 127 -16.65 -11.39 7.52
CA VAL A 127 -16.77 -10.34 8.52
C VAL A 127 -18.21 -9.88 8.42
N ASP A 128 -19.02 -10.25 9.42
CA ASP A 128 -20.38 -9.77 9.56
C ASP A 128 -20.31 -8.25 9.39
N ALA A 129 -21.01 -7.76 8.36
CA ALA A 129 -21.06 -6.34 8.08
C ALA A 129 -21.43 -5.62 9.38
N PRO A 130 -20.80 -4.48 9.71
CA PRO A 130 -21.23 -3.69 10.86
C PRO A 130 -22.75 -3.52 10.81
N PRO A 131 -23.48 -3.73 11.92
CA PRO A 131 -24.92 -3.47 11.92
C PRO A 131 -25.10 -2.03 11.46
N GLU A 132 -25.81 -1.86 10.34
CA GLU A 132 -26.20 -0.53 9.87
C GLU A 132 -26.93 0.15 11.04
N PRO A 133 -26.52 1.37 11.43
CA PRO A 133 -27.25 2.08 12.45
C PRO A 133 -28.64 2.41 11.91
N ASP A 134 -29.67 1.81 12.51
CA ASP A 134 -31.07 2.19 12.33
C ASP A 134 -31.23 3.72 12.46
N ASP A 135 -31.94 4.29 11.50
CA ASP A 135 -32.13 5.70 11.22
C ASP A 135 -32.53 6.58 12.42
N ALA A 136 -31.93 7.77 12.53
CA ALA A 136 -32.65 9.02 12.79
C ALA A 136 -31.70 10.24 12.89
N VAL A 137 -31.37 10.88 11.76
CA VAL A 137 -31.36 12.35 11.69
C VAL A 137 -31.79 12.78 10.29
N ASP A 138 -33.01 13.29 10.23
CA ASP A 138 -33.60 14.08 9.16
C ASP A 138 -32.68 15.24 8.77
N ASN A 139 -32.19 15.25 7.53
CA ASN A 139 -31.66 16.45 6.86
C ASN A 139 -31.90 16.33 5.36
N ASP A 140 -32.99 16.94 4.91
CA ASP A 140 -33.30 17.26 3.52
C ASP A 140 -32.11 17.95 2.81
N VAL A 141 -31.47 17.24 1.89
CA VAL A 141 -30.68 17.83 0.79
C VAL A 141 -31.02 17.03 -0.48
N PRO A 142 -31.63 17.64 -1.52
CA PRO A 142 -31.94 16.94 -2.75
C PRO A 142 -30.66 16.63 -3.53
N ALA A 143 -30.22 15.37 -3.51
CA ALA A 143 -29.17 14.87 -4.37
C ALA A 143 -29.76 14.32 -5.68
N ASP A 144 -29.34 14.97 -6.77
CA ASP A 144 -29.48 14.57 -8.17
C ASP A 144 -28.94 13.14 -8.39
N LYS A 145 -29.77 12.24 -8.95
CA LYS A 145 -29.43 10.83 -9.18
C LYS A 145 -29.02 10.62 -10.64
N PRO A 146 -27.78 10.21 -10.95
CA PRO A 146 -27.53 9.50 -12.20
C PRO A 146 -28.09 8.07 -12.08
N GLY A 147 -28.94 7.68 -13.03
CA GLY A 147 -29.68 6.42 -13.00
C GLY A 147 -28.81 5.17 -13.22
N PRO A 148 -29.34 3.97 -12.89
CA PRO A 148 -28.62 2.71 -13.04
C PRO A 148 -28.37 2.35 -14.50
N VAL A 149 -27.16 1.92 -14.82
CA VAL A 149 -26.85 1.26 -16.09
C VAL A 149 -27.32 -0.19 -15.97
N GLU A 150 -28.39 -0.53 -16.70
CA GLU A 150 -28.85 -1.89 -16.90
C GLU A 150 -27.78 -2.66 -17.70
N ILE A 151 -27.23 -3.71 -17.10
CA ILE A 151 -26.44 -4.72 -17.82
C ILE A 151 -27.44 -5.78 -18.26
N SER A 152 -27.82 -5.75 -19.53
CA SER A 152 -28.61 -6.79 -20.17
C SER A 152 -27.70 -7.95 -20.56
N ASP A 153 -27.94 -9.10 -19.93
CA ASP A 153 -27.47 -10.41 -20.39
C ASP A 153 -28.19 -10.79 -21.69
N GLU A 154 -27.45 -10.92 -22.79
CA GLU A 154 -27.88 -11.68 -23.97
C GLU A 154 -26.77 -12.67 -24.35
N GLU A 155 -27.07 -13.94 -24.10
CA GLU A 155 -26.36 -15.11 -24.60
C GLU A 155 -26.46 -15.21 -26.13
N ALA A 156 -25.35 -15.58 -26.78
CA ALA A 156 -25.37 -16.43 -27.97
C ALA A 156 -24.00 -17.13 -28.15
N GLU A 157 -23.98 -18.42 -27.78
CA GLU A 157 -23.43 -19.58 -28.52
C GLU A 157 -22.45 -19.32 -29.69
N ALA A 158 -21.47 -20.14 -30.03
CA ALA A 158 -20.95 -21.43 -29.57
C ALA A 158 -19.72 -21.72 -30.46
N ALA A 159 -18.72 -22.45 -29.97
CA ALA A 159 -17.99 -23.47 -30.73
C ALA A 159 -16.97 -24.13 -29.82
N ALA A 160 -17.19 -25.43 -29.59
CA ALA A 160 -16.27 -26.36 -28.98
C ALA A 160 -14.99 -26.52 -29.81
N ASP A 161 -13.86 -26.73 -29.15
CA ASP A 161 -12.97 -27.84 -29.48
C ASP A 161 -12.03 -28.16 -28.31
N ASP A 162 -11.63 -29.43 -28.32
CA ASP A 162 -11.25 -30.32 -27.24
C ASP A 162 -9.75 -30.25 -26.86
N GLU A 163 -9.44 -30.62 -25.60
CA GLU A 163 -8.22 -31.35 -25.16
C GLU A 163 -6.83 -30.61 -25.05
N PRO A 164 -5.85 -31.13 -24.27
CA PRO A 164 -5.52 -30.60 -22.95
C PRO A 164 -4.07 -30.08 -22.79
N VAL A 165 -3.81 -29.51 -21.61
CA VAL A 165 -2.51 -29.00 -21.14
C VAL A 165 -1.43 -30.10 -21.09
N PRO A 166 -0.17 -29.81 -21.51
CA PRO A 166 0.99 -30.49 -20.92
C PRO A 166 1.72 -29.57 -19.95
N SER A 167 1.66 -30.00 -18.68
CA SER A 167 2.54 -29.64 -17.57
C SER A 167 4.02 -29.77 -17.98
N GLY A 168 4.70 -28.62 -18.07
CA GLY A 168 6.14 -28.53 -18.29
C GLY A 168 6.93 -28.67 -16.99
N ALA A 169 7.26 -29.90 -16.64
CA ALA A 169 8.18 -30.26 -15.57
C ALA A 169 9.51 -29.52 -15.69
N ARG A 170 9.86 -28.68 -14.69
CA ARG A 170 11.26 -28.27 -14.48
C ARG A 170 11.90 -29.20 -13.46
N LYS A 171 12.62 -30.16 -14.01
CA LYS A 171 13.57 -31.05 -13.34
C LYS A 171 14.62 -30.21 -12.60
N GLY A 172 14.56 -30.23 -11.26
CA GLY A 172 15.67 -29.82 -10.42
C GLY A 172 16.82 -30.81 -10.58
N THR A 173 17.96 -30.35 -11.07
CA THR A 173 19.22 -31.06 -10.92
C THR A 173 19.90 -30.55 -9.66
N ALA A 174 19.93 -31.43 -8.66
CA ALA A 174 20.76 -31.35 -7.48
C ALA A 174 22.24 -31.20 -7.88
N GLY A 175 22.90 -30.16 -7.37
CA GLY A 175 24.35 -30.10 -7.28
C GLY A 175 24.75 -30.72 -5.95
N ALA A 176 25.44 -31.86 -6.02
CA ALA A 176 26.01 -32.55 -4.87
C ALA A 176 27.29 -31.85 -4.37
N GLU A 177 27.39 -31.80 -3.05
CA GLU A 177 28.53 -31.48 -2.17
C GLU A 177 29.66 -32.55 -2.29
N PRO A 178 30.75 -32.49 -1.50
CA PRO A 178 31.89 -31.57 -1.46
C PRO A 178 33.19 -32.22 -2.01
N ALA A 179 34.26 -31.42 -2.18
CA ALA A 179 35.61 -31.92 -2.43
C ALA A 179 36.58 -31.47 -1.32
N ASP A 180 37.16 -32.50 -0.70
CA ASP A 180 38.39 -32.63 0.08
C ASP A 180 39.20 -31.40 0.50
N GLY A 181 39.56 -31.44 1.79
CA GLY A 181 40.71 -30.72 2.31
C GLY A 181 42.03 -31.42 1.96
N GLU A 182 43.03 -30.63 1.62
CA GLU A 182 44.42 -30.94 1.89
C GLU A 182 45.25 -29.64 1.96
N LYS A 183 46.07 -29.57 3.02
CA LYS A 183 47.15 -28.63 3.35
C LYS A 183 46.81 -27.25 3.94
#